data_AF-R6N9S9-F1
#
_entry.id   AF-R6N9S9-F1
#
_cell.length_a   1.000
_cell.length_b   1.000
_cell.length_c   1.000
_cell.angle_alpha   90.00
_cell.angle_beta   90.00
_cell.angle_gamma   90.00
#
_symmetry.space_group_name_H-M   'P 1'
#
loop_
_entity.id
_entity.type
_entity.pdbx_description
1 polymer ?
#
loop_
_entity_poly.entity_id
_entity_poly.type
_entity_poly.pdbx_seq_one_letter_code
_entity_poly.pdbx_strand_id
1 'polypeptide(L)'
;MTFNDIWEEIVRCRGNVITTKENTKFTYVVNENSIFIPNANWKITKSELEGAVKMLQNPSFAKNAAIGSSYVYAIIFNALAEIQ
;
A
#
# COMPACT_ATOMS: atom_id res chain seq x y z
N MET A 1 -11.53 -11.11 1.79
CA MET A 1 -10.90 -9.88 2.30
C MET A 1 -11.48 -8.69 1.57
N THR A 2 -12.02 -7.72 2.29
CA THR A 2 -12.59 -6.49 1.75
C THR A 2 -11.52 -5.39 1.69
N PHE A 3 -11.80 -4.30 0.99
CA PHE A 3 -10.94 -3.11 1.06
C PHE A 3 -10.87 -2.53 2.47
N ASN A 4 -11.94 -2.65 3.26
CA ASN A 4 -11.94 -2.16 4.64
C ASN A 4 -10.95 -2.96 5.51
N ASP A 5 -10.91 -4.28 5.37
CA ASP A 5 -9.94 -5.13 6.08
C ASP A 5 -8.49 -4.70 5.74
N ILE A 6 -8.22 -4.46 4.45
CA ILE A 6 -6.90 -3.99 3.99
C ILE A 6 -6.60 -2.59 4.54
N TRP A 7 -7.58 -1.69 4.57
CA TRP A 7 -7.40 -0.33 5.08
C TRP A 7 -7.13 -0.31 6.58
N GLU A 8 -7.86 -1.10 7.36
CA GLU A 8 -7.64 -1.26 8.81
C GLU A 8 -6.22 -1.76 9.09
N GLU A 9 -5.74 -2.69 8.27
CA GLU A 9 -4.40 -3.23 8.40
C GLU A 9 -3.31 -2.21 8.02
N ILE A 10 -3.52 -1.43 6.96
CA ILE A 10 -2.66 -0.29 6.62
C ILE A 10 -2.60 0.70 7.80
N VAL A 11 -3.74 1.00 8.42
CA VAL A 11 -3.78 1.87 9.61
C VAL A 11 -2.99 1.25 10.75
N ARG A 12 -3.11 -0.07 10.98
CA ARG A 12 -2.36 -0.80 12.02
C ARG A 12 -0.85 -0.72 11.79
N CYS A 13 -0.42 -0.89 10.54
CA CYS A 13 0.98 -0.87 10.12
C CYS A 13 1.60 0.54 10.02
N ARG A 14 0.85 1.63 10.29
CA ARG A 14 1.38 2.99 10.23
C ARG A 14 2.59 3.15 11.15
N GLY A 15 3.65 3.78 10.65
CA GLY A 15 4.92 3.92 11.36
C GLY A 15 5.89 2.73 11.22
N ASN A 16 5.46 1.58 10.70
CA ASN A 16 6.38 0.49 10.35
C ASN A 16 7.27 0.91 9.17
N VAL A 17 8.52 0.44 9.19
CA VAL A 17 9.42 0.58 8.03
C VAL A 17 9.06 -0.51 7.03
N ILE A 18 8.64 -0.08 5.85
CA ILE A 18 8.31 -0.96 4.72
C ILE A 18 9.39 -0.80 3.65
N THR A 19 9.62 -1.86 2.90
CA THR A 19 10.59 -1.87 1.81
C THR A 19 9.85 -2.07 0.50
N THR A 20 10.05 -1.18 -0.48
CA THR A 20 9.62 -1.45 -1.85
C THR A 20 10.43 -2.61 -2.42
N LYS A 21 9.96 -3.25 -3.48
CA LYS A 21 10.71 -4.31 -4.16
C LYS A 21 12.04 -3.85 -4.75
N GLU A 22 12.18 -2.55 -5.04
CA GLU A 22 13.43 -1.91 -5.44
C GLU A 22 14.35 -1.58 -4.24
N ASN A 23 14.13 -2.19 -3.07
CA ASN A 23 14.87 -1.99 -1.83
C ASN A 23 14.84 -0.57 -1.26
N THR A 24 13.86 0.25 -1.65
CA THR A 24 13.67 1.57 -1.03
C THR A 24 12.91 1.41 0.28
N LYS A 25 13.55 1.75 1.39
CA LYS A 25 12.91 1.76 2.71
C LYS A 25 12.17 3.06 2.92
N PHE A 26 10.95 2.98 3.43
CA PHE A 26 10.13 4.14 3.76
C PHE A 26 9.18 3.84 4.90
N THR A 27 8.72 4.90 5.55
CA THR A 27 7.60 4.88 6.48
C THR A 27 6.48 5.73 5.90
N TYR A 28 5.27 5.56 6.42
CA TYR A 28 4.17 6.45 6.11
C TYR A 28 3.38 6.81 7.37
N VAL A 29 2.66 7.92 7.27
CA VAL A 29 1.66 8.35 8.25
C VAL A 29 0.27 8.25 7.61
N VAL A 30 -0.75 8.00 8.43
CA VAL A 30 -2.15 7.97 7.99
C VAL A 30 -2.88 9.16 8.58
N ASN A 31 -3.48 9.96 7.71
CA ASN A 31 -4.31 11.11 8.06
C ASN A 31 -5.70 10.91 7.46
N GLU A 32 -6.66 10.57 8.31
CA GLU A 32 -8.07 10.31 7.97
C GLU A 32 -8.23 9.41 6.74
N ASN A 33 -8.37 10.00 5.56
CA ASN A 33 -8.60 9.33 4.27
C ASN A 33 -7.37 9.37 3.35
N SER A 34 -6.16 9.50 3.89
CA SER A 34 -4.94 9.54 3.09
C SER A 34 -3.72 9.01 3.83
N ILE A 35 -2.75 8.58 3.04
CA ILE A 35 -1.42 8.21 3.47
C ILE A 35 -0.45 9.28 2.99
N PHE A 36 0.50 9.68 3.83
CA PHE A 36 1.59 10.55 3.44
C PHE A 36 2.92 9.84 3.66
N ILE A 37 3.79 9.91 2.66
CA ILE A 37 5.14 9.33 2.64
C ILE A 37 6.13 10.49 2.76
N PRO A 38 6.69 10.75 3.96
CA PRO A 38 7.50 11.94 4.20
C PRO A 38 8.72 12.03 3.27
N ASN A 39 9.45 10.93 3.11
CA ASN A 39 10.68 10.90 2.31
C ASN A 39 10.46 11.17 0.82
N ALA A 40 9.26 10.87 0.32
CA ALA A 40 8.89 11.10 -1.08
C ALA A 40 8.09 12.40 -1.27
N ASN A 41 7.74 13.09 -0.17
CA ASN A 41 6.77 14.18 -0.15
C ASN A 41 5.50 13.86 -0.96
N TRP A 42 4.98 12.63 -0.80
CA TRP A 42 3.89 12.12 -1.63
C TRP A 42 2.69 11.73 -0.77
N LYS A 43 1.52 12.22 -1.17
CA LYS A 43 0.21 11.86 -0.63
C LYS A 43 -0.49 10.85 -1.54
N ILE A 44 -1.04 9.80 -0.94
CA ILE A 44 -1.89 8.79 -1.58
C ILE A 44 -3.25 8.83 -0.88
N THR A 45 -4.33 9.02 -1.61
CA THR A 45 -5.69 9.03 -1.06
C THR A 45 -6.20 7.60 -0.84
N LYS A 46 -7.14 7.44 0.10
CA LYS A 46 -7.85 6.18 0.34
C LYS A 46 -8.57 5.69 -0.93
N SER A 47 -9.11 6.61 -1.74
CA SER A 47 -9.76 6.26 -3.02
C SER A 47 -8.76 5.75 -4.07
N GLU A 48 -7.55 6.29 -4.14
CA GLU A 48 -6.50 5.77 -5.02
C GLU A 48 -6.07 4.36 -4.60
N LEU A 49 -5.97 4.12 -3.28
CA LEU A 49 -5.70 2.77 -2.75
C LEU A 49 -6.82 1.79 -3.06
N GLU A 50 -8.08 2.20 -2.92
CA GLU A 50 -9.23 1.37 -3.27
C GLU A 50 -9.22 1.02 -4.77
N GLY A 51 -8.93 2.00 -5.62
CA GLY A 51 -8.75 1.79 -7.06
C GLY A 51 -7.60 0.81 -7.35
N ALA A 52 -6.46 0.97 -6.69
CA ALA A 52 -5.31 0.07 -6.84
C ALA A 52 -5.64 -1.36 -6.41
N VAL A 53 -6.36 -1.55 -5.30
CA VAL A 53 -6.84 -2.88 -4.85
C VAL A 53 -7.77 -3.51 -5.88
N LYS A 54 -8.67 -2.73 -6.50
CA LYS A 54 -9.52 -3.22 -7.60
C LYS A 54 -8.68 -3.67 -8.81
N MET A 55 -7.64 -2.93 -9.18
CA MET A 55 -6.74 -3.32 -10.27
C MET A 55 -5.99 -4.63 -10.01
N LEU A 56 -5.66 -4.93 -8.75
CA LEU A 56 -5.01 -6.18 -8.36
C LEU A 56 -5.92 -7.41 -8.54
N GLN A 57 -7.22 -7.23 -8.75
CA GLN A 57 -8.12 -8.34 -9.11
C GLN A 57 -7.81 -8.89 -10.52
N ASN A 58 -7.14 -8.12 -11.37
CA ASN A 58 -6.61 -8.60 -12.64
C ASN A 58 -5.26 -9.32 -12.42
N PRO A 59 -5.16 -10.65 -12.67
CA PRO A 59 -3.95 -11.41 -12.36
C PRO A 59 -2.71 -10.95 -13.13
N SER A 60 -2.86 -10.56 -14.39
CA SER A 60 -1.76 -10.06 -15.22
C SER A 60 -1.21 -8.74 -14.67
N PHE A 61 -2.11 -7.87 -14.21
CA PHE A 61 -1.73 -6.62 -13.58
C PHE A 61 -1.07 -6.85 -12.22
N ALA A 62 -1.64 -7.72 -11.37
CA ALA A 62 -1.09 -8.06 -10.06
C ALA A 62 0.34 -8.57 -10.15
N LYS A 63 0.62 -9.43 -11.14
CA LYS A 63 1.99 -9.92 -11.41
C LYS A 63 2.96 -8.78 -11.71
N ASN A 64 2.54 -7.80 -12.52
CA ASN A 64 3.39 -6.65 -12.87
C ASN A 64 3.56 -5.68 -11.70
N ALA A 65 2.49 -5.40 -10.95
CA ALA A 65 2.52 -4.54 -9.76
C ALA A 65 3.42 -5.10 -8.67
N ALA A 66 3.44 -6.42 -8.50
CA ALA A 66 4.35 -7.11 -7.62
C ALA A 66 5.81 -7.05 -8.06
N ILE A 67 6.13 -6.58 -9.28
CA ILE A 67 7.50 -6.48 -9.82
C ILE A 67 8.01 -5.04 -9.75
N GLY A 68 7.25 -4.05 -10.22
CA GLY A 68 7.69 -2.65 -10.29
C GLY A 68 7.34 -1.80 -9.07
N SER A 69 7.13 -2.41 -7.90
CA SER A 69 6.27 -1.90 -6.82
C SER A 69 6.52 -0.42 -6.46
N SER A 70 5.61 0.45 -6.91
CA SER A 70 5.47 1.81 -6.36
C SER A 70 5.12 1.74 -4.87
N TYR A 71 5.25 2.86 -4.16
CA TYR A 71 4.87 2.93 -2.75
C TYR A 71 3.44 2.45 -2.48
N VAL A 72 2.50 2.71 -3.40
CA VAL A 72 1.10 2.25 -3.32
C VAL A 72 1.03 0.73 -3.17
N TYR A 73 1.67 0.00 -4.08
CA TYR A 73 1.63 -1.46 -4.07
C TYR A 73 2.47 -2.05 -2.94
N ALA A 74 3.59 -1.43 -2.57
CA ALA A 74 4.36 -1.84 -1.40
C ALA A 74 3.54 -1.79 -0.10
N ILE A 75 2.75 -0.72 0.09
CA ILE A 75 1.84 -0.59 1.24
C ILE A 75 0.76 -1.67 1.21
N ILE A 76 0.10 -1.88 0.05
CA ILE A 76 -0.96 -2.89 -0.08
C ILE A 76 -0.43 -4.30 0.17
N PHE A 77 0.70 -4.67 -0.44
CA PHE A 77 1.28 -6.01 -0.26
C PHE A 77 1.76 -6.25 1.16
N ASN A 78 2.30 -5.24 1.84
CA ASN A 78 2.63 -5.35 3.25
C ASN A 78 1.38 -5.66 4.08
N ALA A 79 0.27 -4.94 3.87
CA ALA A 79 -0.97 -5.20 4.59
C ALA A 79 -1.53 -6.60 4.29
N LEU A 80 -1.51 -7.02 3.03
CA LEU A 80 -1.98 -8.36 2.64
C LEU A 80 -1.18 -9.50 3.28
N ALA A 81 0.13 -9.30 3.50
CA ALA A 81 0.98 -10.30 4.14
C ALA A 81 0.67 -10.48 5.64
N GLU A 82 0.16 -9.44 6.30
CA GLU A 82 -0.16 -9.46 7.74
C GLU A 82 -1.53 -10.07 8.06
N ILE A 83 -2.42 -10.17 7.07
CA ILE A 83 -3.78 -10.72 7.24
C ILE A 83 -3.78 -12.25 7.00
N GLN A 84 -2.63 -12.86 6.69
CA GLN A 84 -2.50 -14.31 6.40
C GLN A 84 -2.56 -15.20 7.64
#